data_AF-A0A2A2V6I7-F1
#
_entry.id   AF-A0A2A2V6I7-F1
#
_cell.length_a   1.000
_cell.length_b   1.000
_cell.length_c   1.000
_cell.angle_alpha   90.00
_cell.angle_beta   90.00
_cell.angle_gamma   90.00
#
_symmetry.space_group_name_H-M   'P 1'
#
loop_
_entity.id
_entity.type
_entity.pdbx_description
1 polymer ?
#
loop_
_entity_poly.entity_id
_entity_poly.type
_entity_poly.pdbx_seq_one_letter_code
_entity_poly.pdbx_strand_id
1 'polypeptide(L)'
;MEMMNWLPEHSAALQDLRARGLSYSEIADTINATFNTAYTRNAALSRAQRMGLAGLDRPEPTLPGHLDPPKPSLPELRGWPCDRRAEPKLNLLRCPRIFTEMVEMPRLRCAAVAPRHLSLLDLQPGDCRYPYGGDAEDEAMTFCGHPRRPGSSYCAPHFHLSRDPDASVRPVLNDAWLQAIAAS
;
A
#
# COMPACT_ATOMS: atom_id res chain seq x y z
N MET A 1 -2.37 -3.05 3.43
CA MET A 1 -2.04 -1.67 3.84
C MET A 1 -1.48 -0.96 2.61
N GLU A 2 -2.29 -0.14 1.94
CA GLU A 2 -1.96 0.40 0.61
C GLU A 2 -1.04 1.62 0.70
N MET A 3 0.23 1.42 0.36
CA MET A 3 1.29 2.41 0.57
C MET A 3 1.37 3.40 -0.60
N MET A 4 0.48 4.40 -0.61
CA MET A 4 0.56 5.62 -1.44
C MET A 4 0.95 5.37 -2.91
N ASN A 5 0.14 4.57 -3.62
CA ASN A 5 0.44 4.21 -5.00
C ASN A 5 0.52 5.46 -5.91
N TRP A 6 1.49 5.49 -6.81
CA TRP A 6 1.72 6.59 -7.75
C TRP A 6 1.11 6.25 -9.10
N LEU A 7 -0.07 6.82 -9.37
CA LEU A 7 -0.79 6.71 -10.63
C LEU A 7 0.12 7.03 -11.84
N PRO A 8 -0.09 6.38 -13.00
CA PRO A 8 0.71 6.63 -14.19
C PRO A 8 0.55 8.07 -14.67
N GLU A 9 -0.64 8.67 -14.56
CA GLU A 9 -0.87 10.09 -14.87
C GLU A 9 -0.06 11.02 -13.97
N HIS A 10 -0.07 10.82 -12.64
CA HIS A 10 0.75 11.61 -11.71
C HIS A 10 2.25 11.40 -11.98
N SER A 11 2.62 10.20 -12.42
CA SER A 11 3.99 9.84 -12.77
C SER A 11 4.44 10.48 -14.10
N ALA A 12 3.55 10.55 -15.10
CA ALA A 12 3.78 11.21 -16.38
C ALA A 12 3.76 12.74 -16.25
N ALA A 13 2.88 13.29 -15.42
CA ALA A 13 2.92 14.70 -15.02
C ALA A 13 4.22 15.01 -14.27
N LEU A 14 4.68 14.13 -13.37
CA LEU A 14 6.00 14.27 -12.74
C LEU A 14 7.15 14.19 -13.75
N GLN A 15 7.03 13.39 -14.82
CA GLN A 15 8.01 13.34 -15.91
C GLN A 15 8.00 14.64 -16.73
N ASP A 16 6.84 15.13 -17.16
CA ASP A 16 6.68 16.39 -17.87
C ASP A 16 7.20 17.58 -17.05
N LEU A 17 6.73 17.73 -15.80
CA LEU A 17 7.15 18.82 -14.92
C LEU A 17 8.65 18.75 -14.58
N ARG A 18 9.24 17.55 -14.50
CA ARG A 18 10.70 17.38 -14.32
C ARG A 18 11.48 17.70 -15.60
N ALA A 19 10.97 17.33 -16.78
CA ALA A 19 11.55 17.71 -18.08
C ALA A 19 11.46 19.22 -18.34
N ARG A 20 10.41 19.87 -17.82
CA ARG A 20 10.22 21.33 -17.77
C ARG A 20 11.06 22.03 -16.68
N GLY A 21 11.90 21.28 -15.95
CA GLY A 21 12.90 21.82 -15.03
C GLY A 21 12.43 22.17 -13.61
N LEU A 22 11.17 21.90 -13.24
CA LEU A 22 10.65 22.25 -11.91
C LEU A 22 11.35 21.47 -10.78
N SER A 23 11.33 22.04 -9.56
CA SER A 23 11.84 21.36 -8.37
C SER A 23 10.82 20.37 -7.79
N TYR A 24 11.31 19.37 -7.05
CA TYR A 24 10.44 18.34 -6.45
C TYR A 24 9.44 18.87 -5.41
N SER A 25 9.58 20.12 -4.94
CA SER A 25 8.55 20.77 -4.11
C SER A 25 7.37 21.21 -5.00
N GLU A 26 7.66 22.02 -6.02
CA GLU A 26 6.66 22.57 -6.94
C GLU A 26 5.98 21.46 -7.75
N ILE A 27 6.69 20.39 -8.09
CA ILE A 27 6.12 19.18 -8.70
C ILE A 27 5.11 18.52 -7.76
N ALA A 28 5.39 18.43 -6.45
CA ALA A 28 4.43 17.89 -5.49
C ALA A 28 3.20 18.81 -5.37
N ASP A 29 3.40 20.12 -5.22
CA ASP A 29 2.31 21.08 -5.03
C ASP A 29 1.45 21.27 -6.28
N THR A 30 2.03 21.24 -7.48
CA THR A 30 1.26 21.25 -8.75
C THR A 30 0.50 19.96 -8.97
N ILE A 31 1.07 18.79 -8.69
CA ILE A 31 0.32 17.52 -8.74
C ILE A 31 -0.80 17.52 -7.68
N ASN A 32 -0.54 18.04 -6.48
CA ASN A 32 -1.54 18.23 -5.44
C ASN A 32 -2.66 19.21 -5.83
N ALA A 33 -2.38 20.24 -6.63
CA ALA A 33 -3.40 21.16 -7.12
C ALA A 33 -4.19 20.59 -8.32
N THR A 34 -3.51 20.05 -9.33
CA THR A 34 -4.12 19.53 -10.57
C THR A 34 -4.90 18.24 -10.33
N PHE A 35 -4.39 17.33 -9.50
CA PHE A 35 -4.99 16.02 -9.24
C PHE A 35 -5.63 15.93 -7.83
N ASN A 36 -5.67 17.04 -7.08
CA ASN A 36 -6.23 17.14 -5.72
C ASN A 36 -5.63 16.09 -4.74
N THR A 37 -4.33 15.82 -4.84
CA THR A 37 -3.59 14.88 -3.99
C THR A 37 -2.92 15.54 -2.78
N ALA A 38 -2.29 14.74 -1.91
CA ALA A 38 -1.53 15.18 -0.75
C ALA A 38 -0.13 14.53 -0.69
N TYR A 39 0.57 14.46 -1.83
CA TYR A 39 1.95 13.99 -1.89
C TYR A 39 2.90 15.02 -1.27
N THR A 40 3.89 14.57 -0.52
CA THR A 40 4.99 15.43 -0.06
C THR A 40 6.09 15.55 -1.12
N ARG A 41 6.93 16.60 -1.02
CA ARG A 41 8.20 16.72 -1.78
C ARG A 41 9.00 15.41 -1.84
N ASN A 42 9.06 14.70 -0.72
CA ASN A 42 9.80 13.44 -0.61
C ASN A 42 9.10 12.29 -1.37
N ALA A 43 7.77 12.25 -1.38
CA ALA A 43 7.03 11.27 -2.20
C ALA A 43 7.29 11.47 -3.71
N ALA A 44 7.33 12.74 -4.17
CA ALA A 44 7.69 13.08 -5.55
C ALA A 44 9.14 12.69 -5.89
N LEU A 45 10.12 13.10 -5.06
CA LEU A 45 11.52 12.72 -5.22
C LEU A 45 11.72 11.19 -5.26
N SER A 46 11.11 10.46 -4.33
CA SER A 46 11.23 9.01 -4.28
C SER A 46 10.56 8.31 -5.46
N ARG A 47 9.47 8.85 -6.02
CA ARG A 47 8.90 8.32 -7.27
C ARG A 47 9.82 8.64 -8.47
N ALA A 48 10.36 9.86 -8.55
CA ALA A 48 11.29 10.26 -9.61
C ALA A 48 12.54 9.35 -9.66
N GLN A 49 13.12 9.04 -8.50
CA GLN A 49 14.23 8.10 -8.36
C GLN A 49 13.84 6.69 -8.84
N ARG A 50 12.67 6.17 -8.44
CA ARG A 50 12.13 4.88 -8.92
C ARG A 50 11.78 4.86 -10.42
N MET A 51 11.86 6.00 -11.11
CA MET A 51 11.68 6.12 -12.56
C MET A 51 12.95 6.61 -13.29
N GLY A 52 14.11 6.62 -12.63
CA GLY A 52 15.40 6.99 -13.23
C GLY A 52 15.63 8.50 -13.48
N LEU A 53 14.69 9.37 -13.11
CA LEU A 53 14.66 10.79 -13.49
C LEU A 53 15.64 11.68 -12.71
N ALA A 54 16.33 11.12 -11.71
CA ALA A 54 17.28 11.82 -10.86
C ALA A 54 18.71 11.91 -11.45
N GLY A 55 18.89 11.51 -12.71
CA GLY A 55 20.19 11.49 -13.41
C GLY A 55 20.57 12.76 -14.18
N LEU A 56 19.71 13.77 -14.24
CA LEU A 56 19.97 15.04 -14.93
C LEU A 56 20.05 16.22 -13.94
N ASP A 57 21.16 16.94 -14.10
CA ASP A 57 21.63 18.20 -13.52
C ASP A 57 21.63 18.43 -12.00
N ARG A 58 22.88 18.43 -11.51
CA ARG A 58 23.40 19.16 -10.34
C ARG A 58 23.44 20.67 -10.70
N PRO A 59 23.26 21.62 -9.76
CA PRO A 59 22.69 22.93 -10.07
C PRO A 59 23.68 23.96 -10.63
N GLU A 60 23.13 25.02 -11.23
CA GLU A 60 23.61 26.42 -11.18
C GLU A 60 22.40 27.40 -11.23
N PRO A 61 22.48 28.67 -10.76
CA PRO A 61 21.30 29.53 -10.52
C PRO A 61 21.25 30.88 -11.28
N THR A 62 20.06 31.32 -11.74
CA THR A 62 19.72 32.77 -11.91
C THR A 62 18.21 33.06 -12.04
N LEU A 63 17.80 34.32 -11.85
CA LEU A 63 16.42 34.89 -11.85
C LEU A 63 16.26 35.86 -13.08
N PRO A 64 15.26 36.80 -13.25
CA PRO A 64 14.06 37.17 -12.45
C PRO A 64 12.74 37.62 -13.20
N GLY A 65 11.61 37.73 -12.46
CA GLY A 65 10.54 38.76 -12.64
C GLY A 65 9.30 38.45 -13.53
N HIS A 66 8.17 39.21 -13.52
CA HIS A 66 7.65 40.28 -12.60
C HIS A 66 6.20 40.76 -13.01
N LEU A 67 5.23 40.89 -12.05
CA LEU A 67 3.99 41.75 -11.98
C LEU A 67 2.53 41.18 -11.95
N ASP A 68 1.72 41.77 -11.05
CA ASP A 68 0.24 41.73 -10.82
C ASP A 68 -0.38 43.17 -11.02
N PRO A 69 -1.59 43.63 -10.53
CA PRO A 69 -2.83 43.03 -9.93
C PRO A 69 -4.12 43.52 -10.72
N PRO A 70 -5.33 43.96 -10.22
CA PRO A 70 -6.02 44.01 -8.91
C PRO A 70 -7.52 43.52 -8.86
N LYS A 71 -8.55 44.39 -8.64
CA LYS A 71 -9.91 44.05 -8.10
C LYS A 71 -10.98 45.17 -8.30
N PRO A 72 -12.32 44.92 -8.12
CA PRO A 72 -13.05 45.08 -6.82
C PRO A 72 -14.19 44.00 -6.62
N SER A 73 -15.12 43.85 -5.64
CA SER A 73 -15.69 44.51 -4.42
C SER A 73 -16.72 45.65 -4.60
N LEU A 74 -17.80 45.86 -3.78
CA LEU A 74 -18.52 45.12 -2.70
C LEU A 74 -19.98 45.70 -2.54
N PRO A 75 -20.97 45.06 -1.86
CA PRO A 75 -21.34 45.46 -0.48
C PRO A 75 -22.01 44.41 0.46
N GLU A 76 -21.54 44.36 1.72
CA GLU A 76 -22.24 44.60 3.02
C GLU A 76 -23.75 44.30 3.25
N LEU A 77 -24.26 44.04 4.48
CA LEU A 77 -23.77 43.50 5.78
C LEU A 77 -24.98 43.45 6.77
N ARG A 78 -25.24 42.35 7.49
CA ARG A 78 -25.89 42.26 8.83
C ARG A 78 -25.68 40.86 9.41
N GLY A 79 -25.69 40.68 10.74
CA GLY A 79 -25.33 39.39 11.37
C GLY A 79 -25.80 39.20 12.81
N TRP A 80 -25.17 38.22 13.50
CA TRP A 80 -25.50 37.66 14.84
C TRP A 80 -26.74 36.74 14.87
N PRO A 81 -26.80 35.68 15.72
CA PRO A 81 -25.77 35.09 16.59
C PRO A 81 -25.13 33.80 16.05
N CYS A 82 -24.00 33.42 16.65
CA CYS A 82 -23.59 32.01 16.75
C CYS A 82 -23.65 31.61 18.24
N ASP A 83 -24.36 30.51 18.56
CA ASP A 83 -23.79 29.33 19.25
C ASP A 83 -24.90 28.44 19.86
N ARG A 84 -25.14 27.30 19.19
CA ARG A 84 -25.13 26.02 19.89
C ARG A 84 -24.54 24.98 18.95
N ARG A 85 -23.21 24.79 19.07
CA ARG A 85 -22.36 23.82 18.35
C ARG A 85 -23.14 22.66 17.70
N ALA A 86 -23.30 22.74 16.38
CA ALA A 86 -24.06 21.76 15.62
C ALA A 86 -23.34 20.40 15.53
N GLU A 87 -24.14 19.34 15.50
CA GLU A 87 -23.74 17.97 15.17
C GLU A 87 -22.84 17.94 13.91
N PRO A 88 -21.73 17.19 13.90
CA PRO A 88 -20.99 16.94 12.67
C PRO A 88 -21.85 16.04 11.76
N LYS A 89 -22.61 16.66 10.85
CA LYS A 89 -23.29 15.95 9.76
C LYS A 89 -22.24 15.22 8.93
N LEU A 90 -22.02 13.95 9.24
CA LEU A 90 -21.06 13.09 8.57
C LEU A 90 -21.50 12.98 7.10
N ASN A 91 -20.78 13.62 6.19
CA ASN A 91 -21.12 13.61 4.77
C ASN A 91 -20.81 12.21 4.20
N LEU A 92 -21.82 11.35 4.16
CA LEU A 92 -21.79 9.97 3.67
C LEU A 92 -21.59 9.85 2.13
N LEU A 93 -20.83 10.78 1.54
CA LEU A 93 -20.75 11.00 0.09
C LEU A 93 -19.33 10.88 -0.48
N ARG A 94 -18.49 10.01 0.10
CA ARG A 94 -17.39 9.36 -0.66
C ARG A 94 -16.92 8.00 -0.11
N CYS A 95 -17.85 7.13 0.30
CA CYS A 95 -17.51 5.70 0.40
C CYS A 95 -17.19 5.16 -1.01
N PRO A 96 -16.10 4.39 -1.21
CA PRO A 96 -15.87 3.65 -2.45
C PRO A 96 -17.02 2.69 -2.76
N ARG A 97 -17.23 2.37 -4.04
CA ARG A 97 -18.12 1.27 -4.43
C ARG A 97 -17.47 -0.06 -4.02
N ILE A 98 -17.82 -0.56 -2.84
CA ILE A 98 -17.51 -1.93 -2.43
C ILE A 98 -18.32 -2.86 -3.33
N PHE A 99 -17.64 -3.59 -4.21
CA PHE A 99 -18.22 -4.71 -4.93
C PHE A 99 -18.36 -5.87 -3.94
N THR A 100 -19.57 -6.09 -3.44
CA THR A 100 -19.91 -7.28 -2.63
C THR A 100 -20.08 -8.50 -3.55
N GLU A 101 -19.03 -8.86 -4.29
CA GLU A 101 -18.91 -10.19 -4.86
C GLU A 101 -18.66 -11.18 -3.71
N MET A 102 -19.48 -12.22 -3.59
CA MET A 102 -19.32 -13.22 -2.55
C MET A 102 -18.18 -14.17 -2.93
N VAL A 103 -16.94 -13.71 -2.73
CA VAL A 103 -15.73 -14.52 -2.90
C VAL A 103 -15.85 -15.74 -2.01
N GLU A 104 -15.97 -16.93 -2.60
CA GLU A 104 -15.90 -18.18 -1.85
C GLU A 104 -14.56 -18.24 -1.12
N MET A 105 -14.60 -18.28 0.22
CA MET A 105 -13.38 -18.26 1.03
C MET A 105 -12.50 -19.46 0.63
N PRO A 106 -11.24 -19.23 0.21
CA PRO A 106 -10.35 -20.32 -0.19
C PRO A 106 -10.25 -21.37 0.89
N ARG A 107 -10.45 -22.65 0.53
CA ARG A 107 -10.40 -23.78 1.47
C ARG A 107 -9.00 -23.87 2.07
N LEU A 108 -8.84 -23.36 3.29
CA LEU A 108 -7.56 -23.30 3.98
C LEU A 108 -7.00 -24.72 4.15
N ARG A 109 -5.76 -24.91 3.73
CA ARG A 109 -5.05 -26.19 3.88
C ARG A 109 -4.47 -26.27 5.30
N CYS A 110 -5.04 -27.12 6.14
CA CYS A 110 -4.42 -27.49 7.41
C CYS A 110 -3.56 -28.76 7.21
N ALA A 111 -2.37 -28.80 7.79
CA ALA A 111 -1.65 -30.07 7.92
C ALA A 111 -2.36 -30.94 8.96
N ALA A 112 -2.63 -32.20 8.63
CA ALA A 112 -3.26 -33.17 9.53
C ALA A 112 -2.26 -33.71 10.57
N VAL A 113 -1.69 -32.82 11.39
CA VAL A 113 -0.75 -33.13 12.46
C VAL A 113 -1.03 -32.21 13.65
N ALA A 114 -1.22 -32.80 14.84
CA ALA A 114 -1.22 -32.05 16.08
C ALA A 114 0.25 -31.68 16.44
N PRO A 115 0.63 -30.41 16.53
CA PRO A 115 1.99 -30.03 16.90
C PRO A 115 2.32 -30.33 18.36
N ARG A 116 3.61 -30.42 18.67
CA ARG A 116 4.14 -30.52 20.04
C ARG A 116 4.33 -29.16 20.73
N HIS A 117 4.07 -28.05 20.03
CA HIS A 117 4.24 -26.67 20.48
C HIS A 117 5.56 -26.42 21.26
N LEU A 118 6.68 -26.86 20.69
CA LEU A 118 8.00 -26.62 21.29
C LEU A 118 8.41 -25.15 21.13
N SER A 119 9.13 -24.57 22.09
CA SER A 119 9.75 -23.24 21.90
C SER A 119 10.94 -23.34 20.93
N LEU A 120 11.49 -22.19 20.51
CA LEU A 120 12.73 -22.16 19.73
C LEU A 120 13.92 -22.78 20.47
N LEU A 121 13.91 -22.77 21.81
CA LEU A 121 15.01 -23.26 22.65
C LEU A 121 14.98 -24.79 22.84
N ASP A 122 13.79 -25.39 22.85
CA ASP A 122 13.61 -26.84 23.04
C ASP A 122 13.86 -27.63 21.73
N LEU A 123 13.83 -26.95 20.58
CA LEU A 123 13.70 -27.53 19.26
C LEU A 123 14.99 -28.20 18.76
N GLN A 124 14.97 -29.52 18.64
CA GLN A 124 16.18 -30.29 18.32
C GLN A 124 16.59 -30.18 16.84
N PRO A 125 17.85 -30.50 16.48
CA PRO A 125 18.28 -30.54 15.08
C PRO A 125 17.38 -31.43 14.20
N GLY A 126 16.87 -32.54 14.75
CA GLY A 126 15.98 -33.48 14.08
C GLY A 126 14.51 -33.06 13.96
N ASP A 127 14.09 -31.94 14.57
CA ASP A 127 12.67 -31.59 14.68
C ASP A 127 12.13 -30.73 13.53
N CYS A 128 10.81 -30.80 13.35
CA CYS A 128 10.04 -30.03 12.38
C CYS A 128 9.88 -28.57 12.80
N ARG A 129 10.46 -27.67 12.00
CA ARG A 129 10.56 -26.22 12.22
C ARG A 129 9.37 -25.43 11.66
N TYR A 130 8.21 -26.07 11.50
CA TYR A 130 6.99 -25.38 11.05
C TYR A 130 6.43 -24.57 12.23
N PRO A 131 6.23 -23.24 12.07
CA PRO A 131 5.81 -22.35 13.15
C PRO A 131 4.30 -22.37 13.39
N TYR A 132 3.90 -21.99 14.60
CA TYR A 132 2.52 -21.81 15.06
C TYR A 132 2.45 -20.61 15.99
N GLY A 133 1.42 -19.77 15.81
CA GLY A 133 1.23 -18.55 16.59
C GLY A 133 2.30 -17.48 16.34
N GLY A 134 2.17 -16.37 17.07
CA GLY A 134 2.97 -15.16 16.89
C GLY A 134 2.32 -14.11 15.98
N ASP A 135 1.01 -14.25 15.71
CA ASP A 135 0.23 -13.25 14.95
C ASP A 135 -0.28 -12.10 15.85
N ALA A 136 -0.15 -12.23 17.18
CA ALA A 136 -0.49 -11.22 18.19
C ALA A 136 0.70 -10.93 19.11
N GLU A 137 0.79 -9.70 19.64
CA GLU A 137 1.98 -9.19 20.35
C GLU A 137 2.32 -9.97 21.65
N ASP A 138 1.34 -10.62 22.28
CA ASP A 138 1.50 -11.45 23.49
C ASP A 138 1.57 -12.97 23.20
N GLU A 139 1.52 -13.41 21.93
CA GLU A 139 1.53 -14.83 21.58
C GLU A 139 2.95 -15.35 21.28
N ALA A 140 3.43 -16.28 22.10
CA ALA A 140 4.74 -16.91 21.88
C ALA A 140 4.72 -17.85 20.66
N MET A 141 5.55 -17.58 19.65
CA MET A 141 5.75 -18.50 18.52
C MET A 141 6.27 -19.86 19.00
N THR A 142 5.60 -20.92 18.58
CA THR A 142 5.96 -22.32 18.87
C THR A 142 6.15 -23.13 17.59
N PHE A 143 6.68 -24.35 17.70
CA PHE A 143 7.06 -25.19 16.56
C PHE A 143 6.49 -26.60 16.64
N CYS A 144 6.26 -27.21 15.48
CA CYS A 144 5.65 -28.54 15.34
C CYS A 144 6.34 -29.66 16.13
N GLY A 145 7.67 -29.63 16.24
CA GLY A 145 8.45 -30.57 17.07
C GLY A 145 8.43 -32.04 16.63
N HIS A 146 7.77 -32.40 15.53
CA HIS A 146 7.74 -33.78 15.01
C HIS A 146 9.05 -34.14 14.27
N PRO A 147 9.45 -35.42 14.19
CA PRO A 147 10.62 -35.83 13.41
C PRO A 147 10.60 -35.31 11.97
N ARG A 148 11.67 -34.62 11.55
CA ARG A 148 11.79 -34.06 10.20
C ARG A 148 12.03 -35.15 9.15
N ARG A 149 11.51 -34.94 7.95
CA ARG A 149 11.82 -35.78 6.78
C ARG A 149 13.29 -35.58 6.38
N PRO A 150 14.05 -36.63 6.00
CA PRO A 150 15.37 -36.47 5.41
C PRO A 150 15.37 -35.48 4.24
N GLY A 151 16.34 -34.57 4.20
CA GLY A 151 16.38 -33.49 3.21
C GLY A 151 15.38 -32.35 3.45
N SER A 152 14.80 -32.22 4.65
CA SER A 152 13.89 -31.11 4.99
C SER A 152 13.99 -30.63 6.44
N SER A 153 13.60 -29.38 6.66
CA SER A 153 13.33 -28.80 7.99
C SER A 153 11.96 -29.23 8.58
N TYR A 154 11.14 -29.98 7.84
CA TYR A 154 9.75 -30.27 8.19
C TYR A 154 9.43 -31.77 8.25
N CYS A 155 8.46 -32.17 9.08
CA CYS A 155 7.85 -33.50 9.04
C CYS A 155 7.02 -33.67 7.75
N ALA A 156 6.61 -34.90 7.39
CA ALA A 156 5.94 -35.13 6.12
C ALA A 156 4.66 -34.28 5.89
N PRO A 157 3.71 -34.12 6.85
CA PRO A 157 2.54 -33.26 6.65
C PRO A 157 2.90 -31.81 6.34
N HIS A 158 3.86 -31.21 7.06
CA HIS A 158 4.31 -29.84 6.82
C HIS A 158 5.18 -29.69 5.57
N PHE A 159 5.96 -30.71 5.21
CA PHE A 159 6.65 -30.75 3.92
C PHE A 159 5.67 -30.63 2.76
N HIS A 160 4.56 -31.37 2.80
CA HIS A 160 3.52 -31.27 1.79
C HIS A 160 2.80 -29.92 1.85
N LEU A 161 2.39 -29.44 3.03
CA LEU A 161 1.74 -28.13 3.16
C LEU A 161 2.59 -26.97 2.60
N SER A 162 3.91 -26.98 2.82
CA SER A 162 4.81 -25.89 2.40
C SER A 162 5.46 -26.05 1.02
N ARG A 163 5.31 -27.20 0.33
CA ARG A 163 5.99 -27.46 -0.97
C ARG A 163 5.09 -27.94 -2.10
N ASP A 164 3.79 -28.08 -1.86
CA ASP A 164 2.82 -28.57 -2.84
C ASP A 164 2.01 -27.40 -3.42
N PRO A 165 2.33 -26.91 -4.64
CA PRO A 165 1.64 -25.78 -5.28
C PRO A 165 0.33 -26.18 -5.97
N ASP A 166 0.13 -27.47 -6.28
CA ASP A 166 -0.98 -27.93 -7.11
C ASP A 166 -2.35 -27.91 -6.39
N ALA A 167 -2.35 -27.71 -5.07
CA ALA A 167 -3.55 -27.56 -4.25
C ALA A 167 -4.21 -26.17 -4.37
N SER A 168 -4.49 -25.77 -5.61
CA SER A 168 -5.55 -24.86 -6.01
C SER A 168 -5.68 -23.53 -5.25
N VAL A 169 -4.59 -22.76 -5.11
CA VAL A 169 -4.73 -21.30 -5.01
C VAL A 169 -4.82 -20.74 -6.43
N ARG A 170 -6.05 -20.72 -6.99
CA ARG A 170 -6.33 -19.68 -8.00
C ARG A 170 -6.16 -18.34 -7.29
N PRO A 171 -5.47 -17.35 -7.88
CA PRO A 171 -5.40 -16.02 -7.30
C PRO A 171 -6.82 -15.50 -6.99
N VAL A 172 -6.97 -14.75 -5.89
CA VAL A 172 -8.25 -14.08 -5.55
C VAL A 172 -8.61 -13.02 -6.60
N LEU A 173 -7.64 -12.61 -7.41
CA LEU A 173 -7.87 -12.03 -8.74
C LEU A 173 -8.51 -13.09 -9.65
N ASN A 174 -9.83 -13.12 -9.68
CA ASN A 174 -10.58 -13.88 -10.68
C ASN A 174 -10.14 -13.46 -12.10
N ASP A 175 -10.28 -14.34 -13.11
CA ASP A 175 -9.82 -14.03 -14.47
C ASP A 175 -10.49 -12.77 -15.06
N ALA A 176 -11.68 -12.42 -14.57
CA ALA A 176 -12.38 -11.18 -14.88
C ALA A 176 -11.62 -9.92 -14.41
N TRP A 177 -10.98 -9.94 -13.23
CA TRP A 177 -10.13 -8.85 -12.74
C TRP A 177 -8.90 -8.64 -13.64
N LEU A 178 -8.28 -9.73 -14.09
CA LEU A 178 -7.13 -9.66 -15.00
C LEU A 178 -7.55 -9.16 -16.40
N GLN A 179 -8.70 -9.61 -16.90
CA GLN A 179 -9.28 -9.13 -18.15
C GLN A 179 -9.68 -7.64 -18.08
N ALA A 180 -10.20 -7.16 -16.96
CA ALA A 180 -10.55 -5.76 -16.77
C ALA A 180 -9.33 -4.83 -16.82
N ILE A 181 -8.19 -5.25 -16.24
CA ILE A 181 -6.94 -4.50 -16.31
C ILE A 181 -6.34 -4.55 -17.73
N ALA A 182 -6.42 -5.69 -18.41
CA ALA A 182 -5.86 -5.88 -19.75
C ALA A 182 -6.68 -5.23 -20.88
N ALA A 183 -7.88 -4.71 -20.58
CA ALA A 183 -8.76 -4.02 -21.52
C ALA A 183 -8.75 -2.48 -21.38
N SER A 184 -7.73 -1.93 -20.69
CA SER A 184 -7.53 -0.50 -20.43
C SER A 184 -6.27 0.04 -21.11
#